data_AF-A0A2W6S246-F1
#
_entry.id   AF-A0A2W6S246-F1
#
_cell.length_a   1.000
_cell.length_b   1.000
_cell.length_c   1.000
_cell.angle_alpha   90.00
_cell.angle_beta   90.00
_cell.angle_gamma   90.00
#
_symmetry.space_group_name_H-M   'P 1'
#
loop_
_entity.id
_entity.type
_entity.pdbx_description
1 polymer ?
#
loop_
_entity_poly.entity_id
_entity_poly.type
_entity_poly.pdbx_seq_one_letter_code
_entity_poly.pdbx_strand_id
1 'polypeptide(L)' 'MNEDPPIRRILNRLHPPEDNIITRARRMVEREVPPERRGPGWDRHWRELEAYLDLPGRWSARSDDDA' A
#
# COMPACT_ATOMS: atom_id res chain seq x y z
N MET A 1 -12.04 -23.16 -25.36
CA MET A 1 -10.89 -22.39 -24.84
C MET A 1 -11.47 -21.09 -24.30
N ASN A 2 -11.56 -20.95 -22.98
CA ASN A 2 -12.06 -19.72 -22.37
C ASN A 2 -10.93 -18.68 -22.45
N GLU A 3 -10.96 -17.83 -23.48
CA GLU A 3 -10.10 -16.66 -23.54
C GLU A 3 -10.58 -15.69 -22.47
N ASP A 4 -9.77 -15.47 -21.43
CA ASP A 4 -10.05 -14.39 -20.50
C ASP A 4 -10.06 -13.08 -21.30
N PRO A 5 -11.16 -12.30 -21.28
CA PRO A 5 -11.24 -11.08 -22.08
C PRO A 5 -10.05 -10.17 -21.77
N PRO A 6 -9.43 -9.53 -22.78
CA PRO A 6 -8.22 -8.72 -22.63
C PRO A 6 -8.35 -7.65 -21.54
N ILE A 7 -9.58 -7.19 -21.29
CA ILE A 7 -9.94 -6.27 -20.22
C ILE A 7 -9.64 -6.86 -18.83
N ARG A 8 -9.95 -8.13 -18.56
CA ARG A 8 -9.68 -8.77 -17.25
C ARG A 8 -8.18 -8.85 -16.95
N ARG A 9 -7.36 -9.10 -17.98
CA ARG A 9 -5.89 -9.05 -17.85
C ARG A 9 -5.38 -7.66 -17.48
N ILE A 10 -5.96 -6.61 -18.07
CA ILE A 10 -5.59 -5.22 -17.76
C ILE A 10 -6.04 -4.87 -16.33
N LEU A 11 -7.28 -5.21 -15.96
CA LEU A 11 -7.81 -4.95 -14.63
C LEU A 11 -7.02 -5.68 -13.53
N ASN A 12 -6.63 -6.93 -13.74
CA ASN A 12 -5.79 -7.68 -12.80
C ASN A 12 -4.38 -7.07 -12.64
N ARG A 13 -3.88 -6.35 -13.66
CA ARG A 13 -2.60 -5.63 -13.59
C ARG A 13 -2.71 -4.31 -12.81
N LEU A 14 -3.87 -3.69 -12.86
CA LEU A 14 -4.19 -2.46 -12.16
C LEU A 14 -4.65 -2.71 -10.73
N HIS A 15 -5.14 -3.92 -10.43
CA HIS A 15 -5.42 -4.34 -9.08
C HIS A 15 -4.11 -4.34 -8.30
N PRO A 16 -3.94 -3.47 -7.29
CA PRO A 16 -2.80 -3.60 -6.40
C PRO A 16 -2.85 -5.02 -5.80
N PRO A 17 -1.70 -5.66 -5.56
CA PRO A 17 -1.70 -6.92 -4.83
C PRO A 17 -2.47 -6.74 -3.52
N GLU A 18 -3.23 -7.75 -3.10
CA GLU A 18 -4.05 -7.72 -1.87
C GLU A 18 -3.22 -7.49 -0.59
N ASP A 19 -1.89 -7.50 -0.72
CA ASP A 19 -0.95 -7.17 0.34
C ASP A 19 -0.99 -5.67 0.68
N ASN A 20 -0.93 -5.39 1.99
CA ASN A 20 -0.77 -4.05 2.53
C ASN A 20 0.41 -3.31 1.85
N ILE A 21 0.12 -2.21 1.15
CA ILE A 21 1.11 -1.47 0.35
C ILE A 21 2.27 -0.92 1.21
N ILE A 22 2.01 -0.66 2.50
CA ILE A 22 3.03 -0.20 3.45
C ILE A 22 3.97 -1.35 3.79
N THR A 23 3.47 -2.56 4.01
CA THR A 23 4.33 -3.74 4.24
C THR A 23 5.26 -3.98 3.05
N ARG A 24 4.78 -3.78 1.82
CA ARG A 24 5.63 -3.88 0.63
C ARG A 24 6.69 -2.78 0.60
N ALA A 25 6.31 -1.53 0.86
CA ALA A 25 7.24 -0.41 0.92
C ALA A 25 8.31 -0.63 2.00
N ARG A 26 7.92 -1.10 3.18
CA ARG A 26 8.80 -1.46 4.29
C ARG A 26 9.90 -2.42 3.84
N ARG A 27 9.54 -3.52 3.18
CA ARG A 27 10.51 -4.52 2.67
C ARG A 27 11.51 -3.91 1.70
N MET A 28 11.08 -2.98 0.85
CA MET A 28 11.99 -2.30 -0.07
C MET A 28 12.98 -1.41 0.69
N VAL A 29 12.48 -0.63 1.65
CA VAL A 29 13.33 0.25 2.48
C VAL A 29 14.29 -0.55 3.34
N GLU A 30 13.84 -1.66 3.95
CA GLU A 30 14.69 -2.51 4.79
C GLU A 30 15.86 -3.16 4.05
N ARG A 31 15.75 -3.32 2.72
CA ARG A 31 16.86 -3.78 1.86
C ARG A 31 17.94 -2.71 1.69
N GLU A 32 17.55 -1.44 1.67
CA GLU A 32 18.45 -0.29 1.49
C GLU A 32 18.95 0.27 2.83
N VAL A 33 18.19 0.07 3.91
CA VAL A 33 18.45 0.58 5.25
C VAL A 33 18.69 -0.58 6.22
N PRO A 34 19.96 -0.98 6.41
CA PRO A 34 20.32 -2.04 7.33
C PRO A 34 20.07 -1.62 8.79
N PRO A 35 19.99 -2.57 9.73
CA PRO A 35 19.55 -2.31 11.12
C PRO A 35 20.34 -1.22 11.84
N GLU A 36 21.63 -1.09 11.56
CA GLU A 36 22.54 -0.13 12.20
C GLU A 36 22.20 1.32 11.85
N ARG A 37 21.45 1.53 10.75
CA ARG A 37 21.01 2.85 10.27
C ARG A 37 19.56 3.16 10.66
N ARG A 38 18.88 2.27 11.38
CA ARG A 38 17.50 2.46 11.81
C ARG A 38 17.48 3.25 13.10
N GLY A 39 16.85 4.42 13.06
CA GLY A 39 16.70 5.28 14.22
C GLY A 39 15.68 4.76 15.25
N PRO A 40 15.63 5.38 16.44
CA PRO A 40 14.62 5.06 17.44
C PRO A 40 13.21 5.24 16.86
N GLY A 41 12.32 4.29 17.12
CA GLY A 41 10.93 4.32 16.63
C GLY A 41 10.70 3.78 15.22
N TRP A 42 11.73 3.26 14.54
CA TRP A 42 11.62 2.65 13.20
C TRP A 42 10.47 1.65 13.07
N ASP A 43 10.44 0.63 13.93
CA ASP A 43 9.42 -0.42 13.88
C ASP A 43 8.03 0.08 14.24
N ARG A 44 7.96 1.02 15.20
CA ARG A 44 6.69 1.63 15.62
C ARG A 44 6.09 2.44 14.47
N HIS A 45 6.89 3.24 13.78
CA HIS A 45 6.45 4.04 12.64
C HIS A 45 5.84 3.18 11.53
N TRP A 46 6.53 2.11 11.14
CA TRP A 46 6.01 1.20 10.12
C TRP A 46 4.71 0.51 10.55
N ARG A 47 4.61 0.06 11.81
CA ARG A 47 3.37 -0.55 12.34
C ARG A 47 2.19 0.41 12.35
N GLU A 48 2.42 1.69 12.70
CA GLU A 48 1.37 2.71 12.68
C GLU A 48 0.84 2.92 11.25
N LEU A 49 1.73 2.97 10.25
CA LEU A 49 1.35 3.08 8.84
C LEU A 49 0.59 1.85 8.33
N GLU A 50 1.01 0.64 8.71
CA GLU A 50 0.32 -0.60 8.34
C GLU A 50 -1.11 -0.61 8.91
N ALA A 51 -1.28 -0.19 10.17
CA ALA A 51 -2.58 -0.14 10.84
C ALA A 51 -3.57 0.85 10.20
N TYR A 52 -3.09 1.95 9.60
CA TYR A 52 -3.97 2.90 8.92
C TYR A 52 -4.65 2.34 7.67
N LEU A 53 -4.08 1.31 7.04
CA LEU A 53 -4.68 0.64 5.89
C LEU A 53 -5.61 -0.51 6.27
N ASP A 54 -5.36 -1.15 7.41
CA ASP A 54 -6.22 -2.23 7.93
C ASP A 54 -7.52 -1.69 8.53
N LEU A 55 -7.54 -0.40 8.91
CA LEU A 55 -8.76 0.30 9.29
C LEU A 55 -9.51 0.72 8.01
N PRO A 56 -10.82 0.42 7.86
CA PRO A 56 -11.63 0.95 6.77
C PRO A 56 -11.86 2.46 6.97
N GLY A 57 -10.81 3.25 6.75
CA GLY A 57 -10.83 4.70 6.74
C GLY A 57 -11.38 5.18 5.41
N ARG A 58 -12.64 5.60 5.39
CA ARG A 58 -13.26 6.27 4.26
C ARG A 58 -12.43 7.52 3.94
N TRP A 59 -11.64 7.49 2.88
CA TRP A 59 -11.01 8.69 2.34
C TRP A 59 -12.12 9.57 1.73
N SER A 60 -12.68 10.45 2.55
CA SER A 60 -13.38 11.62 2.01
C SER A 60 -12.30 12.57 1.51
N ALA A 61 -11.83 12.34 0.28
CA ALA A 61 -11.33 13.47 -0.49
C ALA A 61 -12.48 14.48 -0.49
N ARG A 62 -12.31 15.64 0.15
CA ARG A 62 -13.17 16.78 -0.16
C ARG A 62 -12.95 17.03 -1.63
N SER A 63 -13.89 16.58 -2.46
CA SER A 63 -14.03 17.16 -3.77
C SER A 63 -14.36 18.62 -3.51
N ASP A 64 -13.44 19.51 -3.85
CA ASP A 64 -13.66 20.95 -4.00
C ASP A 64 -14.59 21.18 -5.21
N ASP A 65 -15.77 20.55 -5.22
CA ASP A 65 -16.79 20.67 -6.25
C ASP A 65 -18.16 20.78 -5.55
N ASP A 66 -18.31 21.87 -4.80
CA ASP A 66 -19.60 22.42 -4.37
C ASP A 66 -19.37 23.94 -4.21
N ALA A 67 -19.45 24.64 -5.34
CA ALA A 67 -19.54 26.10 -5.45
C ALA A 67 -20.94 26.48 -5.94
#